data_AF-A0A553WIP7-F1
#
_entry.id   AF-A0A553WIP7-F1
#
_cell.length_a   1.000
_cell.length_b   1.000
_cell.length_c   1.000
_cell.angle_alpha   90.00
_cell.angle_beta   90.00
_cell.angle_gamma   90.00
#
_symmetry.space_group_name_H-M   'P 1'
#
loop_
_entity.id
_entity.type
_entity.pdbx_description
1 polymer ?
#
loop_
_entity_poly.entity_id
_entity_poly.type
_entity_poly.pdbx_seq_one_letter_code
_entity_poly.pdbx_strand_id
1 'polypeptide(L)'
;MAKTLSERLTSASVRSRTSDIEQLIVDTKAERDAQAALHVSQSADAVNFRLAQADRDEAARGAERAARNAAMLDAAIVDLEAKLQARKETDKRASAEAERKDALAERDALAERIKAEWPQIVDRMTALFDAIQSNDARMKAAGLYDSSAEAVARGCDGMFRYGVNQARRLTEMQVPQLGSFEMAWPRPTRAVDHGEWLRQQRLFALERAKKNAAQPSPYIWHRAKVSNGQPNQFDGQFRDGSIGKGQISNGETDIQITPQEAERLNAIAGITVTKLAKAPEPVTTFRHPGV
;
A
#
# COMPACT_ATOMS: atom_id res chain seq x y z
N MET A 1 -13.10 -28.91 -41.34
CA MET A 1 -11.83 -28.22 -41.69
C MET A 1 -11.37 -27.44 -40.46
N ALA A 2 -10.07 -27.24 -40.27
CA ALA A 2 -9.59 -26.34 -39.22
C ALA A 2 -9.92 -24.88 -39.59
N LYS A 3 -10.29 -24.05 -38.61
CA LYS A 3 -10.54 -22.62 -38.84
C LYS A 3 -9.25 -21.91 -39.26
N THR A 4 -9.36 -20.98 -40.21
CA THR A 4 -8.21 -20.17 -40.64
C THR A 4 -7.73 -19.23 -39.52
N LEU A 5 -6.48 -18.73 -39.59
CA LEU A 5 -5.97 -17.76 -38.61
C LEU A 5 -6.88 -16.52 -38.54
N SER A 6 -7.36 -16.03 -39.68
CA SER A 6 -8.29 -14.89 -39.77
C SER A 6 -9.65 -15.16 -39.09
N GLU A 7 -10.23 -16.35 -39.29
CA GLU A 7 -11.44 -16.78 -38.56
C GLU A 7 -11.22 -16.91 -37.05
N ARG A 8 -10.02 -17.35 -36.62
CA ARG A 8 -9.66 -17.46 -35.20
C ARG A 8 -9.46 -16.08 -34.57
N LEU A 9 -8.80 -15.15 -35.27
CA LEU A 9 -8.64 -13.75 -34.86
C LEU A 9 -9.98 -13.03 -34.72
N THR A 10 -10.87 -13.17 -35.72
CA THR A 10 -12.20 -12.52 -35.70
C THR A 10 -13.16 -13.15 -34.68
N SER A 11 -13.01 -14.43 -34.34
CA SER A 11 -13.79 -15.08 -33.27
C SER A 11 -13.16 -14.98 -31.87
N ALA A 12 -11.99 -14.36 -31.72
CA ALA A 12 -11.33 -14.16 -30.43
C ALA A 12 -12.00 -13.03 -29.61
N SER A 13 -12.78 -13.43 -28.61
CA SER A 13 -13.48 -12.53 -27.69
C SER A 13 -12.88 -12.56 -26.28
N VAL A 14 -13.24 -11.58 -25.45
CA VAL A 14 -12.91 -11.54 -24.01
C VAL A 14 -13.45 -12.75 -23.23
N ARG A 15 -14.39 -13.53 -23.82
CA ARG A 15 -14.93 -14.76 -23.24
C ARG A 15 -14.17 -16.03 -23.63
N SER A 16 -13.23 -15.96 -24.57
CA SER A 16 -12.36 -17.09 -24.94
C SER A 16 -11.49 -17.51 -23.74
N ARG A 17 -11.05 -18.78 -23.70
CA ARG A 17 -10.18 -19.26 -22.61
C ARG A 17 -8.82 -18.60 -22.72
N THR A 18 -8.18 -18.37 -21.58
CA THR A 18 -6.85 -17.76 -21.46
C THR A 18 -5.81 -18.52 -22.30
N SER A 19 -5.85 -19.86 -22.28
CA SER A 19 -5.04 -20.76 -23.12
C SER A 19 -5.22 -20.53 -24.62
N ASP A 20 -6.45 -20.30 -25.05
CA ASP A 20 -6.81 -20.21 -26.47
C ASP A 20 -6.37 -18.86 -27.05
N ILE A 21 -6.39 -17.80 -26.22
CA ILE A 21 -5.85 -16.48 -26.54
C ILE A 21 -4.31 -16.53 -26.57
N GLU A 22 -3.67 -17.19 -25.61
CA GLU A 22 -2.21 -17.37 -25.58
C GLU A 22 -1.69 -18.13 -26.81
N GLN A 23 -2.33 -19.24 -27.18
CA GLN A 23 -1.98 -19.96 -28.41
C GLN A 23 -2.21 -19.10 -29.66
N LEU A 24 -3.30 -18.32 -29.70
CA LEU A 24 -3.57 -17.45 -30.84
C LEU A 24 -2.53 -16.31 -30.98
N ILE A 25 -2.01 -15.78 -29.87
CA ILE A 25 -0.89 -14.82 -29.89
C ILE A 25 0.37 -15.46 -30.47
N VAL A 26 0.69 -16.71 -30.09
CA VAL A 26 1.84 -17.45 -30.63
C VAL A 26 1.68 -17.67 -32.14
N ASP A 27 0.52 -18.17 -32.58
CA ASP A 27 0.24 -18.43 -33.99
C ASP A 27 0.28 -17.15 -34.83
N THR A 28 -0.22 -16.02 -34.28
CA THR A 28 -0.22 -14.71 -34.95
C THR A 28 1.19 -14.12 -35.02
N LYS A 29 2.03 -14.32 -34.00
CA LYS A 29 3.45 -13.92 -34.02
C LYS A 29 4.24 -14.70 -35.06
N ALA A 30 4.03 -16.02 -35.16
CA ALA A 30 4.67 -16.85 -36.19
C ALA A 30 4.29 -16.41 -37.61
N GLU A 31 3.02 -16.12 -37.88
CA GLU A 31 2.59 -15.59 -39.18
C GLU A 31 3.18 -14.19 -39.46
N ARG A 32 3.21 -13.30 -38.45
CA ARG A 32 3.80 -11.96 -38.55
C ARG A 32 5.29 -12.02 -38.87
N ASP A 33 6.02 -12.95 -38.25
CA ASP A 33 7.45 -13.20 -38.53
C ASP A 33 7.66 -13.76 -39.95
N ALA A 34 6.76 -14.62 -40.44
CA ALA A 34 6.80 -15.13 -41.81
C ALA A 34 6.53 -14.02 -42.85
N GLN A 35 5.55 -13.13 -42.61
CA GLN A 35 5.29 -11.97 -43.47
C GLN A 35 6.47 -10.98 -43.45
N ALA A 36 7.11 -10.77 -42.30
CA ALA A 36 8.32 -9.94 -42.19
C ALA A 36 9.51 -10.53 -42.96
N ALA A 37 9.71 -11.86 -42.91
CA ALA A 37 10.74 -12.54 -43.70
C ALA A 37 10.45 -12.43 -45.21
N LEU A 38 9.19 -12.57 -45.63
CA LEU A 38 8.76 -12.41 -47.03
C LEU A 38 8.97 -10.97 -47.53
N HIS A 39 8.71 -9.96 -46.70
CA HIS A 39 9.02 -8.56 -46.99
C HIS A 39 10.52 -8.36 -47.23
N VAL A 40 11.39 -8.95 -46.40
CA VAL A 40 12.84 -8.84 -46.53
C VAL A 40 13.34 -9.47 -47.83
N SER A 41 12.89 -10.69 -48.18
CA SER A 41 13.31 -11.34 -49.42
C SER A 41 12.83 -10.58 -50.66
N GLN A 42 11.55 -10.19 -50.70
CA GLN A 42 10.98 -9.48 -51.84
C GLN A 42 11.55 -8.06 -52.00
N SER A 43 11.93 -7.40 -50.90
CA SER A 43 12.65 -6.12 -50.96
C SER A 43 14.06 -6.27 -51.56
N ALA A 44 14.76 -7.38 -51.26
CA ALA A 44 16.06 -7.67 -51.84
C ALA A 44 15.97 -7.99 -53.34
N ASP A 45 14.94 -8.71 -53.76
CA ASP A 45 14.69 -8.99 -55.18
C ASP A 45 14.30 -7.74 -55.96
N ALA A 46 13.48 -6.84 -55.39
CA ALA A 46 13.08 -5.58 -56.03
C ALA A 46 14.27 -4.68 -56.44
N VAL A 47 15.39 -4.73 -55.69
CA VAL A 47 16.62 -3.96 -56.00
C VAL A 47 17.67 -4.76 -56.77
N ASN A 48 17.40 -6.02 -57.11
CA ASN A 48 18.36 -6.90 -57.76
C ASN A 48 18.41 -6.67 -59.28
N PHE A 49 19.36 -5.85 -59.73
CA PHE A 49 19.57 -5.51 -61.16
C PHE A 49 19.82 -6.71 -62.10
N ARG A 50 19.98 -7.94 -61.59
CA ARG A 50 20.05 -9.16 -62.41
C ARG A 50 18.67 -9.68 -62.86
N LEU A 51 17.59 -9.22 -62.23
CA LEU A 51 16.20 -9.58 -62.55
C LEU A 51 15.60 -8.62 -63.58
N ALA A 52 14.61 -9.11 -64.35
CA ALA A 52 13.88 -8.28 -65.30
C ALA A 52 13.11 -7.17 -64.57
N GLN A 53 12.82 -6.08 -65.27
CA GLN A 53 12.09 -4.95 -64.67
C GLN A 53 10.70 -5.38 -64.16
N ALA A 54 10.00 -6.24 -64.92
CA ALA A 54 8.69 -6.76 -64.51
C ALA A 54 8.75 -7.55 -63.19
N ASP A 55 9.75 -8.43 -63.04
CA ASP A 55 9.95 -9.23 -61.82
C ASP A 55 10.27 -8.33 -60.62
N ARG A 56 11.08 -7.29 -60.82
CA ARG A 56 11.38 -6.29 -59.77
C ARG A 56 10.15 -5.48 -59.36
N ASP A 57 9.33 -5.07 -60.31
CA ASP A 57 8.08 -4.34 -60.05
C ASP A 57 7.01 -5.23 -59.39
N GLU A 58 7.04 -6.55 -59.62
CA GLU A 58 6.21 -7.52 -58.91
C GLU A 58 6.73 -7.77 -57.48
N ALA A 59 8.04 -7.96 -57.30
CA ALA A 59 8.68 -8.11 -56.00
C ALA A 59 8.42 -6.90 -55.08
N ALA A 60 8.53 -5.67 -55.62
CA ALA A 60 8.20 -4.45 -54.87
C ALA A 60 6.73 -4.43 -54.40
N ARG A 61 5.78 -4.81 -55.28
CA ARG A 61 4.36 -4.95 -54.94
C ARG A 61 4.07 -6.12 -54.00
N GLY A 62 4.94 -7.13 -53.96
CA GLY A 62 4.93 -8.20 -52.95
C GLY A 62 5.33 -7.66 -51.59
N ALA A 63 6.49 -7.02 -51.51
CA ALA A 63 7.04 -6.46 -50.27
C ALA A 63 6.04 -5.50 -49.60
N GLU A 64 5.45 -4.55 -50.34
CA GLU A 64 4.43 -3.65 -49.78
C GLU A 64 3.20 -4.37 -49.21
N ARG A 65 2.80 -5.51 -49.79
CA ARG A 65 1.68 -6.32 -49.28
C ARG A 65 2.09 -7.06 -48.01
N ALA A 66 3.29 -7.64 -47.99
CA ALA A 66 3.86 -8.32 -46.83
C ALA A 66 4.04 -7.37 -45.63
N ALA A 67 4.54 -6.15 -45.86
CA ALA A 67 4.66 -5.11 -44.84
C ALA A 67 3.30 -4.71 -44.24
N ARG A 68 2.29 -4.51 -45.10
CA ARG A 68 0.92 -4.21 -44.66
C ARG A 68 0.32 -5.36 -43.85
N ASN A 69 0.50 -6.61 -44.28
CA ASN A 69 0.03 -7.79 -43.56
C ASN A 69 0.71 -7.93 -42.19
N ALA A 70 2.04 -7.75 -42.11
CA ALA A 70 2.78 -7.78 -40.85
C ALA A 70 2.28 -6.72 -39.87
N ALA A 71 2.08 -5.47 -40.32
CA ALA A 71 1.54 -4.39 -39.49
C ALA A 71 0.10 -4.66 -39.00
N MET A 72 -0.75 -5.29 -39.82
CA MET A 72 -2.09 -5.72 -39.39
C MET A 72 -2.03 -6.82 -38.33
N LEU A 73 -1.09 -7.75 -38.45
CA LEU A 73 -0.89 -8.83 -37.46
C LEU A 73 -0.30 -8.28 -36.14
N ASP A 74 0.62 -7.31 -36.19
CA ASP A 74 1.10 -6.60 -35.00
C ASP A 74 -0.03 -5.88 -34.25
N ALA A 75 -0.92 -5.18 -34.98
CA ALA A 75 -2.11 -4.57 -34.37
C ALA A 75 -3.05 -5.62 -33.74
N ALA A 76 -3.22 -6.77 -34.38
CA ALA A 76 -4.00 -7.88 -33.83
C ALA A 76 -3.36 -8.51 -32.58
N ILE A 77 -2.01 -8.62 -32.53
CA ILE A 77 -1.28 -9.08 -31.35
C ILE A 77 -1.53 -8.15 -30.16
N VAL A 78 -1.48 -6.83 -30.36
CA VAL A 78 -1.76 -5.84 -29.29
C VAL A 78 -3.19 -5.98 -28.74
N ASP A 79 -4.19 -6.15 -29.60
CA ASP A 79 -5.58 -6.39 -29.17
C ASP A 79 -5.74 -7.72 -28.40
N LEU A 80 -5.12 -8.80 -28.86
CA LEU A 80 -5.13 -10.08 -28.14
C LEU A 80 -4.43 -10.01 -26.78
N GLU A 81 -3.28 -9.32 -26.69
CA GLU A 81 -2.56 -9.13 -25.44
C GLU A 81 -3.38 -8.29 -24.45
N ALA A 82 -4.07 -7.24 -24.91
CA ALA A 82 -4.99 -6.47 -24.08
C ALA A 82 -6.18 -7.32 -23.58
N LYS A 83 -6.79 -8.13 -24.45
CA LYS A 83 -7.85 -9.09 -24.09
C LYS A 83 -7.37 -10.13 -23.07
N LEU A 84 -6.14 -10.63 -23.21
CA LEU A 84 -5.53 -11.58 -22.30
C LEU A 84 -5.33 -10.99 -20.89
N GLN A 85 -4.84 -9.75 -20.79
CA GLN A 85 -4.67 -9.08 -19.50
C GLN A 85 -6.01 -8.79 -18.82
N ALA A 86 -6.98 -8.25 -19.57
CA ALA A 86 -8.34 -8.03 -19.05
C ALA A 86 -8.99 -9.31 -18.52
N ARG A 87 -8.74 -10.45 -19.17
CA ARG A 87 -9.19 -11.77 -18.70
C ARG A 87 -8.49 -12.18 -17.40
N LYS A 88 -7.15 -12.12 -17.35
CA LYS A 88 -6.36 -12.47 -16.16
C LYS A 88 -6.71 -11.61 -14.95
N GLU A 89 -6.99 -10.32 -15.15
CA GLU A 89 -7.50 -9.46 -14.08
C GLU A 89 -8.88 -9.87 -13.59
N THR A 90 -9.80 -10.22 -14.49
CA THR A 90 -11.16 -10.64 -14.14
C THR A 90 -11.14 -11.95 -13.35
N ASP A 91 -10.38 -12.94 -13.82
CA ASP A 91 -10.24 -14.24 -13.15
C ASP A 91 -9.57 -14.08 -11.77
N LYS A 92 -8.58 -13.17 -11.64
CA LYS A 92 -7.92 -12.83 -10.35
C LYS A 92 -8.87 -12.12 -9.36
N ARG A 93 -9.76 -11.25 -9.84
CA ARG A 93 -10.77 -10.61 -8.98
C ARG A 93 -11.78 -11.64 -8.49
N ALA A 94 -12.27 -12.51 -9.38
CA ALA A 94 -13.20 -13.58 -9.02
C ALA A 94 -12.61 -14.58 -8.00
N SER A 95 -11.34 -14.97 -8.15
CA SER A 95 -10.69 -15.85 -7.16
C SER A 95 -10.46 -15.15 -5.81
N ALA A 96 -10.08 -13.87 -5.80
CA ALA A 96 -9.95 -13.10 -4.57
C ALA A 96 -11.30 -12.88 -3.85
N GLU A 97 -12.40 -12.74 -4.60
CA GLU A 97 -13.76 -12.65 -4.05
C GLU A 97 -14.24 -13.99 -3.47
N ALA A 98 -13.91 -15.11 -4.11
CA ALA A 98 -14.17 -16.45 -3.58
C ALA A 98 -13.39 -16.71 -2.28
N GLU A 99 -12.07 -16.50 -2.29
CA GLU A 99 -11.20 -16.63 -1.11
C GLU A 99 -11.69 -15.76 0.06
N ARG A 100 -12.09 -14.51 -0.22
CA ARG A 100 -12.65 -13.61 0.79
C ARG A 100 -13.95 -14.15 1.37
N LYS A 101 -14.81 -14.77 0.56
CA LYS A 101 -16.07 -15.36 1.02
C LYS A 101 -15.81 -16.56 1.93
N ASP A 102 -14.89 -17.43 1.56
CA ASP A 102 -14.56 -18.64 2.31
C ASP A 102 -13.85 -18.28 3.64
N ALA A 103 -12.93 -17.32 3.64
CA ALA A 103 -12.30 -16.79 4.85
C ALA A 103 -13.31 -16.11 5.80
N LEU A 104 -14.35 -15.45 5.27
CA LEU A 104 -15.44 -14.92 6.10
C LEU A 104 -16.31 -16.03 6.70
N ALA A 105 -16.59 -17.09 5.94
CA ALA A 105 -17.33 -18.25 6.44
C ALA A 105 -16.55 -19.00 7.54
N GLU A 106 -15.23 -19.18 7.37
CA GLU A 106 -14.35 -19.76 8.40
C GLU A 106 -14.33 -18.88 9.66
N ARG A 107 -14.15 -17.55 9.51
CA ARG A 107 -14.20 -16.60 10.63
C ARG A 107 -15.51 -16.73 11.41
N ASP A 108 -16.64 -16.81 10.71
CA ASP A 108 -17.96 -16.85 11.35
C ASP A 108 -18.22 -18.21 12.02
N ALA A 109 -17.77 -19.31 11.42
CA ALA A 109 -17.77 -20.63 12.06
C ALA A 109 -16.89 -20.68 13.32
N LEU A 110 -15.70 -20.07 13.29
CA LEU A 110 -14.82 -19.92 14.46
C LEU A 110 -15.46 -19.04 15.53
N ALA A 111 -16.16 -17.96 15.15
CA ALA A 111 -16.85 -17.08 16.09
C ALA A 111 -17.99 -17.80 16.81
N GLU A 112 -18.82 -18.57 16.11
CA GLU A 112 -19.86 -19.41 16.74
C GLU A 112 -19.26 -20.50 17.63
N ARG A 113 -18.17 -21.14 17.18
CA ARG A 113 -17.45 -22.13 18.00
C ARG A 113 -16.92 -21.51 19.29
N ILE A 114 -16.32 -20.31 19.23
CA ILE A 114 -15.83 -19.59 20.42
C ILE A 114 -17.00 -19.25 21.35
N LYS A 115 -18.14 -18.75 20.83
CA LYS A 115 -19.33 -18.46 21.65
C LYS A 115 -19.86 -19.71 22.38
N ALA A 116 -19.83 -20.87 21.73
CA ALA A 116 -20.35 -22.12 22.28
C ALA A 116 -19.38 -22.81 23.26
N GLU A 117 -18.08 -22.86 22.94
CA GLU A 117 -17.08 -23.60 23.73
C GLU A 117 -16.49 -22.75 24.86
N TRP A 118 -16.31 -21.44 24.69
CA TRP A 118 -15.62 -20.60 25.67
C TRP A 118 -16.28 -20.61 27.06
N PRO A 119 -17.62 -20.42 27.21
CA PRO A 119 -18.25 -20.46 28.52
C PRO A 119 -18.02 -21.80 29.23
N GLN A 120 -18.12 -22.91 28.51
CA GLN A 120 -17.91 -24.26 29.06
C GLN A 120 -16.46 -24.47 29.53
N ILE A 121 -15.49 -23.86 28.86
CA ILE A 121 -14.08 -23.90 29.26
C ILE A 121 -13.87 -23.06 30.53
N VAL A 122 -14.46 -21.86 30.60
CA VAL A 122 -14.41 -20.97 31.77
C VAL A 122 -15.05 -21.64 32.99
N ASP A 123 -16.22 -22.28 32.84
CA ASP A 123 -16.91 -22.99 33.92
C ASP A 123 -16.07 -24.15 34.45
N ARG A 124 -15.47 -24.96 33.56
CA ARG A 124 -14.57 -26.06 33.94
C ARG A 124 -13.32 -25.57 34.67
N MET A 125 -12.73 -24.46 34.24
CA MET A 125 -11.57 -23.87 34.92
C MET A 125 -11.94 -23.36 36.31
N THR A 126 -13.06 -22.64 36.42
CA THR A 126 -13.55 -22.09 37.70
C THR A 126 -13.86 -23.22 38.70
N ALA A 127 -14.58 -24.24 38.26
CA ALA A 127 -14.89 -25.41 39.09
C ALA A 127 -13.62 -26.16 39.58
N LEU A 128 -12.55 -26.21 38.78
CA LEU A 128 -11.26 -26.76 39.22
C LEU A 128 -10.58 -25.88 40.28
N PHE A 129 -10.66 -24.56 40.15
CA PHE A 129 -10.10 -23.64 41.16
C PHE A 129 -10.85 -23.72 42.48
N ASP A 130 -12.19 -23.79 42.44
CA ASP A 130 -13.02 -23.98 43.63
C ASP A 130 -12.74 -25.33 44.32
N ALA A 131 -12.55 -26.39 43.54
CA ALA A 131 -12.18 -27.72 44.06
C ALA A 131 -10.80 -27.70 44.75
N ILE A 132 -9.81 -27.00 44.18
CA ILE A 132 -8.49 -26.81 44.79
C ILE A 132 -8.61 -26.02 46.10
N GLN A 133 -9.33 -24.89 46.11
CA GLN A 133 -9.53 -24.10 47.34
C GLN A 133 -10.25 -24.89 48.44
N SER A 134 -11.28 -25.67 48.07
CA SER A 134 -12.00 -26.55 48.99
C SER A 134 -11.10 -27.65 49.56
N ASN A 135 -10.21 -28.24 48.74
CA ASN A 135 -9.25 -29.23 49.17
C ASN A 135 -8.20 -28.64 50.14
N ASP A 136 -7.59 -27.49 49.81
CA ASP A 136 -6.65 -26.77 50.68
C ASP A 136 -7.30 -26.43 52.04
N ALA A 137 -8.56 -25.95 52.03
CA ALA A 137 -9.31 -25.64 53.24
C ALA A 137 -9.59 -26.89 54.10
N ARG A 138 -9.93 -28.03 53.47
CA ARG A 138 -10.14 -29.31 54.17
C ARG A 138 -8.84 -29.88 54.75
N MET A 139 -7.72 -29.79 54.02
CA MET A 139 -6.40 -30.22 54.53
C MET A 139 -6.01 -29.39 55.75
N LYS A 140 -6.14 -28.06 55.67
CA LYS A 140 -5.88 -27.15 56.80
C LYS A 140 -6.78 -27.45 58.01
N ALA A 141 -8.07 -27.72 57.81
CA ALA A 141 -8.98 -28.09 58.88
C ALA A 141 -8.64 -29.45 59.53
N ALA A 142 -8.05 -30.37 58.76
CA ALA A 142 -7.55 -31.65 59.26
C ALA A 142 -6.13 -31.56 59.88
N GLY A 143 -5.52 -30.37 59.95
CA GLY A 143 -4.15 -30.19 60.45
C GLY A 143 -3.05 -30.70 59.51
N LEU A 144 -3.38 -30.97 58.25
CA LEU A 144 -2.43 -31.41 57.22
C LEU A 144 -1.82 -30.18 56.53
N TYR A 145 -0.51 -29.99 56.71
CA TYR A 145 0.28 -28.89 56.13
C TYR A 145 1.16 -29.35 54.97
N ASP A 146 0.72 -30.36 54.22
CA ASP A 146 1.38 -30.83 53.00
C ASP A 146 1.11 -29.88 51.82
N SER A 147 1.78 -30.13 50.70
CA SER A 147 1.68 -29.35 49.47
C SER A 147 0.25 -29.42 48.89
N SER A 148 -0.34 -28.26 48.61
CA SER A 148 -1.65 -28.14 47.95
C SER A 148 -1.75 -28.95 46.66
N ALA A 149 -2.96 -29.36 46.28
CA ALA A 149 -3.20 -30.10 45.03
C ALA A 149 -2.62 -29.40 43.77
N GLU A 150 -2.66 -28.06 43.71
CA GLU A 150 -2.04 -27.30 42.62
C GLU A 150 -0.50 -27.40 42.63
N ALA A 151 0.15 -27.26 43.80
CA ALA A 151 1.59 -27.40 43.93
C ALA A 151 2.08 -28.79 43.48
N VAL A 152 1.38 -29.84 43.92
CA VAL A 152 1.64 -31.24 43.51
C VAL A 152 1.50 -31.40 41.99
N ALA A 153 0.41 -30.91 41.39
CA ALA A 153 0.18 -30.97 39.95
C ALA A 153 1.23 -30.20 39.11
N ARG A 154 1.92 -29.22 39.72
CA ARG A 154 2.94 -28.37 39.08
C ARG A 154 4.38 -28.77 39.42
N GLY A 155 4.58 -29.75 40.29
CA GLY A 155 5.91 -30.11 40.81
C GLY A 155 6.57 -29.00 41.64
N CYS A 156 5.77 -28.11 42.24
CA CYS A 156 6.24 -27.06 43.14
C CYS A 156 6.30 -27.55 44.59
N ASP A 157 7.16 -26.94 45.40
CA ASP A 157 7.11 -27.10 46.85
C ASP A 157 5.85 -26.44 47.46
N GLY A 158 5.60 -26.67 48.76
CA GLY A 158 4.49 -26.05 49.49
C GLY A 158 4.53 -24.51 49.53
N MET A 159 5.65 -23.88 49.16
CA MET A 159 5.82 -22.44 49.02
C MET A 159 5.63 -21.94 47.57
N PHE A 160 5.15 -22.80 46.67
CA PHE A 160 4.95 -22.53 45.24
C PHE A 160 6.23 -22.14 44.50
N ARG A 161 7.37 -22.76 44.82
CA ARG A 161 8.64 -22.49 44.15
C ARG A 161 8.99 -23.55 43.12
N TYR A 162 9.62 -23.09 42.04
CA TYR A 162 10.29 -23.92 41.04
C TYR A 162 11.77 -23.51 41.00
N GLY A 163 12.58 -24.23 41.79
CA GLY A 163 13.95 -23.79 42.11
C GLY A 163 13.95 -22.47 42.86
N VAL A 164 14.58 -21.43 42.30
CA VAL A 164 14.64 -20.08 42.88
C VAL A 164 13.43 -19.20 42.54
N ASN A 165 12.58 -19.61 41.60
CA ASN A 165 11.47 -18.78 41.10
C ASN A 165 10.17 -19.11 41.81
N GLN A 166 9.43 -18.09 42.26
CA GLN A 166 8.09 -18.26 42.82
C GLN A 166 7.02 -18.25 41.72
N ALA A 167 6.21 -19.30 41.67
CA ALA A 167 5.02 -19.38 40.84
C ALA A 167 3.83 -18.70 41.53
N ARG A 168 2.99 -18.01 40.74
CA ARG A 168 1.66 -17.57 41.20
C ARG A 168 0.69 -18.74 41.20
N ARG A 169 -0.24 -18.76 42.16
CA ARG A 169 -1.32 -19.77 42.21
C ARG A 169 -2.32 -19.55 41.08
N LEU A 170 -2.94 -20.62 40.60
CA LEU A 170 -4.04 -20.57 39.63
C LEU A 170 -5.30 -19.94 40.24
N THR A 171 -5.40 -19.89 41.56
CA THR A 171 -6.51 -19.28 42.31
C THR A 171 -6.42 -17.75 42.46
N GLU A 172 -5.28 -17.12 42.20
CA GLU A 172 -5.00 -15.69 42.53
C GLU A 172 -5.38 -14.68 41.43
N MET A 173 -6.13 -15.10 40.41
CA MET A 173 -6.01 -14.48 39.10
C MET A 173 -7.26 -14.84 38.27
N GLN A 174 -7.49 -14.16 37.15
CA GLN A 174 -8.86 -13.91 36.65
C GLN A 174 -9.11 -14.45 35.25
N VAL A 175 -10.23 -15.17 35.02
CA VAL A 175 -10.65 -15.65 33.68
C VAL A 175 -11.26 -14.51 32.87
N PRO A 176 -10.89 -14.30 31.60
CA PRO A 176 -11.51 -13.25 30.81
C PRO A 176 -12.88 -13.72 30.33
N GLN A 177 -13.91 -12.96 30.66
CA GLN A 177 -15.27 -13.24 30.20
C GLN A 177 -15.44 -12.76 28.76
N LEU A 178 -16.09 -13.59 27.92
CA LEU A 178 -16.35 -13.28 26.53
C LEU A 178 -17.27 -12.04 26.43
N GLY A 179 -16.73 -10.90 26.02
CA GLY A 179 -17.46 -9.63 25.91
C GLY A 179 -17.17 -8.61 27.00
N SER A 180 -16.34 -8.93 28.00
CA SER A 180 -15.75 -7.90 28.88
C SER A 180 -14.50 -7.26 28.25
N PHE A 181 -14.23 -5.99 28.58
CA PHE A 181 -12.95 -5.34 28.25
C PHE A 181 -11.81 -5.73 29.22
N GLU A 182 -12.08 -6.61 30.18
CA GLU A 182 -11.15 -6.93 31.26
C GLU A 182 -10.08 -7.93 30.77
N MET A 183 -8.86 -7.44 30.60
CA MET A 183 -7.73 -8.30 30.26
C MET A 183 -7.17 -9.01 31.50
N ALA A 184 -7.46 -10.30 31.60
CA ALA A 184 -6.62 -11.26 32.30
C ALA A 184 -6.78 -12.63 31.64
N TRP A 185 -5.72 -13.25 31.11
CA TRP A 185 -4.95 -14.24 31.89
C TRP A 185 -3.75 -14.84 31.13
N PRO A 186 -2.57 -14.89 31.78
CA PRO A 186 -1.78 -13.73 32.16
C PRO A 186 -0.95 -13.24 30.97
N ARG A 187 -0.61 -11.93 30.96
CA ARG A 187 0.71 -11.40 30.54
C ARG A 187 0.70 -9.86 30.64
N PRO A 188 1.86 -9.19 30.82
CA PRO A 188 3.15 -9.71 31.32
C PRO A 188 3.68 -8.90 32.52
N THR A 189 4.65 -9.45 33.25
CA THR A 189 5.73 -8.59 33.79
C THR A 189 6.41 -7.94 32.59
N ARG A 190 6.27 -6.62 32.43
CA ARG A 190 6.76 -5.90 31.24
C ARG A 190 8.30 -5.99 31.14
N ALA A 191 8.76 -6.92 30.32
CA ALA A 191 10.09 -6.95 29.71
C ALA A 191 9.98 -6.94 28.18
N VAL A 192 9.00 -6.20 27.64
CA VAL A 192 9.20 -5.56 26.34
C VAL A 192 10.16 -4.41 26.61
N ASP A 193 11.35 -4.44 26.02
CA ASP A 193 12.29 -3.33 26.14
C ASP A 193 11.62 -2.08 25.57
N HIS A 194 11.16 -1.20 26.47
CA HIS A 194 10.47 0.02 26.08
C HIS A 194 11.40 0.91 25.25
N GLY A 195 12.72 0.74 25.41
CA GLY A 195 13.77 1.32 24.59
C GLY A 195 13.70 0.86 23.13
N GLU A 196 13.46 -0.42 22.81
CA GLU A 196 13.35 -0.87 21.42
C GLU A 196 12.12 -0.31 20.71
N TRP A 197 10.96 -0.30 21.37
CA TRP A 197 9.74 0.25 20.77
C TRP A 197 9.85 1.77 20.56
N LEU A 198 10.40 2.50 21.53
CA LEU A 198 10.71 3.93 21.38
C LEU A 198 11.78 4.17 20.32
N ARG A 199 12.78 3.31 20.19
CA ARG A 199 13.84 3.38 19.16
C ARG A 199 13.25 3.14 17.76
N GLN A 200 12.34 2.18 17.59
CA GLN A 200 11.62 1.98 16.33
C GLN A 200 10.72 3.17 15.98
N GLN A 201 9.91 3.70 16.93
CA GLN A 201 9.14 4.92 16.68
C GLN A 201 10.03 6.10 16.29
N ARG A 202 11.17 6.27 16.96
CA ARG A 202 12.13 7.35 16.64
C ARG A 202 12.77 7.17 15.28
N LEU A 203 13.08 5.93 14.87
CA LEU A 203 13.56 5.62 13.52
C LEU A 203 12.50 5.92 12.45
N PHE A 204 11.25 5.48 12.63
CA PHE A 204 10.15 5.82 11.72
C PHE A 204 9.88 7.33 11.63
N ALA A 205 9.97 8.05 12.76
CA ALA A 205 9.87 9.51 12.78
C ALA A 205 11.03 10.18 12.02
N LEU A 206 12.26 9.69 12.20
CA LEU A 206 13.45 10.17 11.47
C LEU A 206 13.38 9.84 9.97
N GLU A 207 12.86 8.68 9.58
CA GLU A 207 12.63 8.34 8.16
C GLU A 207 11.54 9.20 7.52
N ARG A 208 10.44 9.46 8.23
CA ARG A 208 9.42 10.43 7.79
C ARG A 208 10.02 11.83 7.67
N ALA A 209 10.81 12.28 8.65
CA ALA A 209 11.47 13.58 8.60
C ALA A 209 12.46 13.67 7.42
N LYS A 210 13.26 12.62 7.16
CA LYS A 210 14.14 12.55 5.98
C LYS A 210 13.37 12.55 4.66
N LYS A 211 12.28 11.79 4.55
CA LYS A 211 11.42 11.77 3.35
C LYS A 211 10.75 13.12 3.10
N ASN A 212 10.28 13.78 4.15
CA ASN A 212 9.67 15.12 4.06
C ASN A 212 10.72 16.19 3.73
N ALA A 213 11.93 16.12 4.29
CA ALA A 213 13.03 17.04 3.98
C ALA A 213 13.61 16.84 2.56
N ALA A 214 13.45 15.64 1.99
CA ALA A 214 13.84 15.34 0.60
C ALA A 214 12.79 15.74 -0.44
N GLN A 215 11.56 16.09 -0.03
CA GLN A 215 10.57 16.68 -0.93
C GLN A 215 10.89 18.18 -1.12
N PRO A 216 10.98 18.68 -2.37
CA PRO A 216 11.16 20.11 -2.60
C PRO A 216 9.94 20.85 -2.04
N SER A 217 10.17 21.87 -1.20
CA SER A 217 9.09 22.65 -0.59
C SER A 217 8.18 23.24 -1.69
N PRO A 218 6.85 23.08 -1.61
CA PRO A 218 5.92 23.65 -2.59
C PRO A 218 5.81 25.19 -2.49
N TYR A 219 6.42 25.79 -1.45
CA TYR A 219 6.42 27.22 -1.21
C TYR A 219 7.60 27.89 -1.91
N ILE A 220 7.29 28.80 -2.83
CA ILE A 220 8.27 29.56 -3.61
C ILE A 220 8.22 31.03 -3.17
N TRP A 221 9.35 31.71 -3.17
CA TRP A 221 9.43 33.14 -2.91
C TRP A 221 8.77 33.96 -4.02
N HIS A 222 7.87 34.86 -3.61
CA HIS A 222 7.20 35.82 -4.47
C HIS A 222 7.28 37.21 -3.83
N ARG A 223 7.32 38.26 -4.65
CA ARG A 223 7.10 39.64 -4.23
C ARG A 223 5.65 40.01 -4.48
N ALA A 224 4.90 40.26 -3.41
CA ALA A 224 3.55 40.77 -3.49
C ALA A 224 3.58 42.30 -3.37
N LYS A 225 2.95 42.99 -4.33
CA LYS A 225 2.74 44.44 -4.33
C LYS A 225 1.24 44.70 -4.14
N VAL A 226 0.89 45.43 -3.10
CA VAL A 226 -0.50 45.76 -2.74
C VAL A 226 -0.72 47.26 -2.85
N SER A 227 -1.74 47.65 -3.63
CA SER A 227 -2.19 49.03 -3.81
C SER A 227 -3.68 49.23 -3.50
N ASN A 228 -4.40 48.19 -3.10
CA ASN A 228 -5.86 48.22 -2.91
C ASN A 228 -6.34 48.84 -1.59
N GLY A 229 -5.43 49.27 -0.70
CA GLY A 229 -5.80 49.91 0.57
C GLY A 229 -6.35 48.96 1.64
N GLN A 230 -6.43 47.66 1.36
CA GLN A 230 -7.03 46.67 2.26
C GLN A 230 -5.96 45.67 2.75
N PRO A 231 -6.14 45.09 3.95
CA PRO A 231 -5.36 43.94 4.38
C PRO A 231 -5.83 42.68 3.65
N ASN A 232 -4.91 41.99 2.99
CA ASN A 232 -5.20 40.75 2.27
C ASN A 232 -4.50 39.58 2.97
N GLN A 233 -5.26 38.56 3.36
CA GLN A 233 -4.68 37.35 3.97
C GLN A 233 -4.03 36.45 2.90
N PHE A 234 -3.00 35.72 3.30
CA PHE A 234 -2.38 34.67 2.49
C PHE A 234 -2.01 33.44 3.32
N ASP A 235 -2.10 32.25 2.75
CA ASP A 235 -1.60 30.99 3.32
C ASP A 235 -0.18 30.70 2.79
N GLY A 236 0.82 30.68 3.68
CA GLY A 236 2.22 30.60 3.25
C GLY A 236 3.18 30.01 4.29
N GLN A 237 4.44 29.88 3.87
CA GLN A 237 5.57 29.55 4.73
C GLN A 237 6.26 30.84 5.20
N PHE A 238 6.46 30.96 6.51
CA PHE A 238 7.20 32.06 7.13
C PHE A 238 8.71 31.80 7.14
N ARG A 239 9.51 32.84 7.41
CA ARG A 239 10.98 32.75 7.44
C ARG A 239 11.54 31.82 8.53
N ASP A 240 10.76 31.52 9.56
CA ASP A 240 11.08 30.54 10.61
C ASP A 240 10.77 29.09 10.18
N GLY A 241 10.24 28.89 8.96
CA GLY A 241 9.84 27.62 8.40
C GLY A 241 8.41 27.18 8.78
N SER A 242 7.73 27.90 9.68
CA SER A 242 6.33 27.61 10.03
C SER A 242 5.39 27.87 8.86
N ILE A 243 4.25 27.18 8.83
CA ILE A 243 3.21 27.32 7.80
C ILE A 243 1.97 27.89 8.47
N GLY A 244 1.37 28.93 7.89
CA GLY A 244 0.14 29.52 8.42
C GLY A 244 -0.33 30.76 7.66
N LYS A 245 -1.27 31.47 8.29
CA LYS A 245 -1.92 32.66 7.72
C LYS A 245 -1.13 33.93 8.00
N GLY A 246 -0.57 34.50 6.95
CA GLY A 246 -0.02 35.85 6.95
C GLY A 246 -1.02 36.89 6.44
N GLN A 247 -0.64 38.16 6.56
CA GLN A 247 -1.41 39.29 6.06
C GLN A 247 -0.46 40.27 5.37
N ILE A 248 -0.76 40.63 4.13
CA ILE A 248 -0.09 41.72 3.39
C ILE A 248 -0.99 42.95 3.36
N SER A 249 -0.38 44.12 3.49
CA SER A 249 -1.03 45.44 3.38
C SER A 249 -0.26 46.30 2.37
N ASN A 250 -0.73 47.53 2.14
CA ASN A 250 -0.11 48.47 1.18
C ASN A 250 1.42 48.49 1.21
N GLY A 251 2.04 48.35 0.05
CA GLY A 251 3.49 48.30 -0.13
C GLY A 251 3.94 47.09 -0.94
N GLU A 252 5.24 46.79 -0.87
CA GLU A 252 5.85 45.59 -1.43
C GLU A 252 6.33 44.69 -0.29
N THR A 253 6.02 43.40 -0.34
CA THR A 253 6.39 42.42 0.69
C THR A 253 6.78 41.11 0.04
N ASP A 254 7.93 40.56 0.43
CA ASP A 254 8.36 39.25 -0.04
C ASP A 254 7.77 38.15 0.85
N ILE A 255 7.03 37.23 0.24
CA ILE A 255 6.29 36.15 0.89
C ILE A 255 6.62 34.80 0.24
N GLN A 256 6.57 33.71 1.01
CA GLN A 256 6.81 32.36 0.49
C GLN A 256 5.46 31.63 0.42
N ILE A 257 4.93 31.43 -0.79
CA ILE A 257 3.58 30.91 -1.04
C ILE A 257 3.59 29.87 -2.16
N THR A 258 2.52 29.08 -2.27
CA THR A 258 2.34 28.14 -3.39
C THR A 258 1.97 28.88 -4.68
N PRO A 259 2.17 28.27 -5.87
CA PRO A 259 1.73 28.87 -7.14
C PRO A 259 0.21 29.17 -7.18
N GLN A 260 -0.60 28.26 -6.62
CA GLN A 260 -2.07 28.42 -6.53
C GLN A 260 -2.45 29.64 -5.67
N GLU A 261 -1.73 29.88 -4.58
CA GLU A 261 -1.95 31.05 -3.74
C GLU A 261 -1.49 32.35 -4.41
N ALA A 262 -0.42 32.30 -5.20
CA ALA A 262 0.02 33.43 -6.02
C ALA A 262 -1.01 33.79 -7.11
N GLU A 263 -1.64 32.79 -7.74
CA GLU A 263 -2.76 32.97 -8.67
C GLU A 263 -3.98 33.59 -7.96
N ARG A 264 -4.36 33.06 -6.78
CA ARG A 264 -5.47 33.60 -5.98
C ARG A 264 -5.24 35.07 -5.61
N LEU A 265 -4.04 35.45 -5.20
CA LEU A 265 -3.70 36.82 -4.87
C LEU A 265 -3.67 37.73 -6.12
N ASN A 266 -3.15 37.25 -7.25
CA ASN A 266 -3.16 37.99 -8.53
C ASN A 266 -4.58 38.23 -9.07
N ALA A 267 -5.57 37.42 -8.69
CA ALA A 267 -6.98 37.63 -9.05
C ALA A 267 -7.65 38.77 -8.25
N ILE A 268 -7.03 39.28 -7.18
CA ILE A 268 -7.56 40.39 -6.38
C ILE A 268 -7.12 41.72 -7.01
N ALA A 269 -8.09 42.58 -7.30
CA ALA A 269 -7.84 43.91 -7.84
C ALA A 269 -6.88 44.72 -6.94
N GLY A 270 -5.85 45.30 -7.55
CA GLY A 270 -4.81 46.07 -6.84
C GLY A 270 -3.80 45.21 -6.06
N ILE A 271 -3.64 43.93 -6.42
CA ILE A 271 -2.50 43.10 -6.02
C ILE A 271 -1.73 42.65 -7.25
N THR A 272 -0.40 42.54 -7.15
CA THR A 272 0.44 41.90 -8.16
C THR A 272 1.51 41.06 -7.47
N VAL A 273 1.60 39.79 -7.84
CA VAL A 273 2.48 38.79 -7.22
C VAL A 273 3.45 38.25 -8.27
N THR A 274 4.73 38.58 -8.10
CA THR A 274 5.80 38.23 -9.03
C THR A 274 6.72 37.18 -8.41
N LYS A 275 6.92 36.05 -9.11
CA LYS A 275 7.85 34.99 -8.67
C LYS A 275 9.29 35.50 -8.62
N LEU A 276 9.99 35.26 -7.51
CA LEU A 276 11.40 35.60 -7.34
C LEU A 276 12.29 34.42 -7.75
N ALA A 277 13.40 34.71 -8.42
CA ALA A 277 14.36 33.69 -8.87
C ALA A 277 15.24 33.12 -7.74
N LYS A 278 15.36 33.84 -6.62
CA LYS A 278 16.12 33.47 -5.42
C LYS A 278 15.38 33.99 -4.19
N ALA A 279 15.59 33.37 -3.03
CA ALA A 279 15.14 33.92 -1.76
C ALA A 279 15.71 35.34 -1.54
N PRO A 280 14.91 36.29 -1.03
CA PRO A 280 15.37 37.64 -0.74
C PRO A 280 16.36 37.63 0.43
N GLU A 281 17.40 38.45 0.32
CA GLU A 281 18.38 38.58 1.39
C GLU A 281 17.74 39.23 2.63
N PRO A 282 18.10 38.81 3.86
CA PRO A 282 17.56 39.40 5.07
C PRO A 282 18.07 40.83 5.21
N VAL A 283 17.22 41.81 4.90
CA VAL A 283 17.51 43.22 5.15
C VAL A 283 17.63 43.44 6.66
N THR A 284 18.86 43.43 7.17
CA THR A 284 19.18 43.78 8.55
C THR A 284 19.08 45.29 8.73
N THR A 285 17.86 45.81 8.82
CA THR A 285 17.63 47.19 9.22
C THR A 285 18.00 47.36 10.70
N PHE A 286 19.28 47.57 10.97
CA PHE A 286 19.73 48.21 12.20
C PHE A 286 19.10 49.61 12.25
N ARG A 287 17.99 49.78 12.98
CA ARG A 287 17.55 51.10 13.39
C ARG A 287 18.55 51.58 14.43
N HIS A 288 19.42 52.50 14.05
CA HIS A 288 20.06 53.37 15.04
C HIS A 288 18.96 54.03 15.86
N PRO A 289 19.03 54.01 17.22
CA PRO A 289 18.23 54.92 18.02
C PRO A 289 18.69 56.34 17.69
N GLY A 290 17.79 57.13 17.09
CA GLY A 290 18.01 58.54 16.82
C GLY A 290 18.00 59.35 18.12
N VAL A 291 18.80 60.42 18.11
CA VAL A 291 18.88 61.49 19.11
C VAL A 291 17.51 62.10 19.40
#